data_AF-A0A9W9W362-F1
#
_entry.id   AF-A0A9W9W362-F1
#
_cell.length_a   1.000
_cell.length_b   1.000
_cell.length_c   1.000
_cell.angle_alpha   90.00
_cell.angle_beta   90.00
_cell.angle_gamma   90.00
#
_symmetry.space_group_name_H-M   'P 1'
#
loop_
_entity.id
_entity.type
_entity.pdbx_description
1 polymer ?
#
loop_
_entity_poly.entity_id
_entity_poly.type
_entity_poly.pdbx_seq_one_letter_code
_entity_poly.pdbx_strand_id
1 'polypeptide(L)'
;MGNPTIPIPISYVSGKYLLFSIDAVTYLRREHHVCGVLIGTLPQIPQQNVFLGLPLELMPEEARLLVDKGVACIVDETKAHDGMKSLLEEDRRQYLRELESQGLNASRKLSDRKGQQREQVLKKLDEKAKAKAIKALENEGETDTPPTPSPSVLDEERSSSRSSNRTSGHTMAMGVTPTTSYPPLAQPTSSQHLPPPNVPLSYPLFAHLSSRGYFLSPGLRFGCQYVAYPGDPLRFHAHFLCVSAEWDEEIDLMTIVNGGRLGTGVKKGFLLADQKSPRLNLKLNEWKVCEHSVLSGQACEGACFCFRCHKTSRLPAVVARRLSLAAVKDTSGDALPCSI
;
A
#
# COMPACT_ATOMS: atom_id res chain seq x y z
N MET A 1 11.47 -13.36 -8.24
CA MET A 1 10.25 -13.81 -7.53
C MET A 1 9.42 -14.56 -8.54
N GLY A 2 8.92 -15.73 -8.16
CA GLY A 2 8.15 -16.59 -9.07
C GLY A 2 6.74 -16.05 -9.26
N ASN A 3 6.10 -16.38 -10.39
CA ASN A 3 4.67 -16.19 -10.52
C ASN A 3 3.97 -17.30 -9.71
N PRO A 4 3.00 -16.96 -8.83
CA PRO A 4 2.27 -17.95 -8.06
C PRO A 4 1.35 -18.78 -8.96
N THR A 5 1.00 -19.99 -8.50
CA THR A 5 -0.05 -20.81 -9.12
C THR A 5 -1.41 -20.14 -8.92
N ILE A 6 -2.17 -20.02 -10.00
CA ILE A 6 -3.52 -19.42 -10.03
C ILE A 6 -4.54 -20.57 -10.10
N PRO A 7 -5.67 -20.53 -9.36
CA PRO A 7 -6.12 -19.45 -8.48
C PRO A 7 -5.34 -19.38 -7.15
N ILE A 8 -5.07 -18.17 -6.68
CA ILE A 8 -4.38 -17.92 -5.41
C ILE A 8 -5.37 -18.18 -4.25
N PRO A 9 -5.05 -19.04 -3.28
CA PRO A 9 -5.89 -19.24 -2.11
C PRO A 9 -5.77 -18.06 -1.13
N ILE A 10 -6.90 -17.41 -0.84
CA ILE A 10 -7.05 -16.40 0.21
C ILE A 10 -7.65 -17.08 1.44
N SER A 11 -6.91 -17.09 2.55
CA SER A 11 -7.35 -17.71 3.80
C SER A 11 -8.40 -16.84 4.49
N TYR A 12 -9.59 -17.38 4.70
CA TYR A 12 -10.64 -16.72 5.45
C TYR A 12 -10.60 -17.16 6.92
N VAL A 13 -10.32 -16.22 7.82
CA VAL A 13 -10.18 -16.46 9.26
C VAL A 13 -10.93 -15.39 10.04
N SER A 14 -11.94 -15.79 10.81
CA SER A 14 -12.68 -14.90 11.72
C SER A 14 -13.17 -13.59 11.08
N GLY A 15 -13.70 -13.65 9.86
CA GLY A 15 -14.19 -12.47 9.15
C GLY A 15 -13.14 -11.71 8.33
N LYS A 16 -11.88 -12.15 8.34
CA LYS A 16 -10.76 -11.51 7.65
C LYS A 16 -10.25 -12.34 6.49
N TYR A 17 -9.75 -11.66 5.46
CA TYR A 17 -9.15 -12.25 4.27
C TYR A 17 -7.63 -12.08 4.35
N LEU A 18 -6.90 -13.18 4.50
CA LEU A 18 -5.46 -13.16 4.78
C LEU A 18 -4.67 -13.85 3.67
N LEU A 19 -3.51 -13.27 3.34
CA LEU A 19 -2.52 -13.84 2.46
C LEU A 19 -1.19 -14.03 3.18
N PHE A 20 -0.65 -15.22 3.04
CA PHE A 20 0.54 -15.70 3.73
C PHE A 20 1.76 -15.89 2.81
N SER A 21 1.55 -15.90 1.50
CA SER A 21 2.61 -16.10 0.51
C SER A 21 3.16 -14.77 -0.02
N ILE A 22 4.48 -14.60 0.03
CA ILE A 22 5.19 -13.41 -0.49
C ILE A 22 5.02 -13.30 -2.01
N ASP A 23 5.10 -14.42 -2.72
CA ASP A 23 4.98 -14.44 -4.19
C ASP A 23 3.56 -14.03 -4.61
N ALA A 24 2.54 -14.52 -3.90
CA ALA A 24 1.14 -14.11 -4.13
C ALA A 24 0.95 -12.61 -3.88
N VAL A 25 1.40 -12.09 -2.74
CA VAL A 25 1.30 -10.66 -2.42
C VAL A 25 2.00 -9.79 -3.45
N THR A 26 3.21 -10.19 -3.87
CA THR A 26 3.98 -9.43 -4.86
C THR A 26 3.30 -9.43 -6.23
N TYR A 27 2.78 -10.59 -6.66
CA TYR A 27 2.05 -10.74 -7.90
C TYR A 27 0.78 -9.89 -7.93
N LEU A 28 -0.04 -9.97 -6.88
CA LEU A 28 -1.30 -9.22 -6.78
C LEU A 28 -1.08 -7.70 -6.79
N ARG A 29 -0.01 -7.23 -6.11
CA ARG A 29 0.35 -5.81 -6.12
C ARG A 29 0.78 -5.34 -7.51
N ARG A 30 1.55 -6.14 -8.24
CA ARG A 30 2.11 -5.78 -9.54
C ARG A 30 1.07 -5.85 -10.66
N GLU A 31 0.31 -6.93 -10.72
CA GLU A 31 -0.59 -7.23 -11.86
C GLU A 31 -2.03 -6.75 -11.62
N HIS A 32 -2.47 -6.66 -10.36
CA HIS A 32 -3.86 -6.34 -10.02
C HIS A 32 -4.02 -5.07 -9.18
N HIS A 33 -2.92 -4.37 -8.87
CA HIS A 33 -2.89 -3.14 -8.08
C HIS A 33 -3.48 -3.28 -6.68
N VAL A 34 -3.50 -4.50 -6.13
CA VAL A 34 -4.00 -4.81 -4.79
C VAL A 34 -2.89 -4.65 -3.77
N CYS A 35 -3.07 -3.75 -2.80
CA CYS A 35 -2.05 -3.47 -1.80
C CYS A 35 -2.24 -4.25 -0.51
N GLY A 36 -3.49 -4.39 -0.04
CA GLY A 36 -3.81 -4.87 1.31
C GLY A 36 -3.11 -4.07 2.42
N VAL A 37 -3.22 -4.60 3.64
CA VAL A 37 -2.55 -4.06 4.83
C VAL A 37 -1.77 -5.18 5.51
N LEU A 38 -0.45 -5.00 5.67
CA LEU A 38 0.39 -5.95 6.41
C LEU A 38 0.07 -5.82 7.90
N ILE A 39 -0.23 -6.94 8.56
CA ILE A 39 -0.65 -6.96 9.97
C ILE A 39 0.25 -7.78 10.88
N GLY A 40 1.19 -8.57 10.35
CA GLY A 40 2.05 -9.41 11.17
C GLY A 40 3.23 -8.66 11.76
N THR A 41 3.59 -8.94 13.01
CA THR A 41 4.84 -8.43 13.60
C THR A 41 6.02 -9.24 13.09
N LEU A 42 7.18 -8.59 12.93
CA LEU A 42 8.40 -9.28 12.50
C LEU A 42 9.02 -10.02 13.69
N PRO A 43 9.14 -11.36 13.67
CA PRO A 43 9.63 -12.13 14.82
C PRO A 43 11.04 -11.75 15.26
N GLN A 44 11.87 -11.28 14.33
CA GLN A 44 13.25 -10.87 14.59
C GLN A 44 13.36 -9.54 15.34
N ILE A 45 12.33 -8.68 15.26
CA ILE A 45 12.30 -7.34 15.87
C ILE A 45 10.89 -7.07 16.44
N PRO A 46 10.49 -7.79 17.50
CA PRO A 46 9.10 -7.80 17.97
C PRO A 46 8.62 -6.46 18.56
N GLN A 47 9.55 -5.60 18.99
CA GLN A 47 9.22 -4.28 19.55
C GLN A 47 8.99 -3.20 18.47
N GLN A 48 9.19 -3.52 17.19
CA GLN A 48 9.02 -2.57 16.09
C GLN A 48 7.61 -2.68 15.49
N ASN A 49 6.75 -1.73 15.84
CA ASN A 49 5.38 -1.64 15.29
C ASN A 49 5.25 -0.71 14.07
N VAL A 50 6.36 -0.16 13.57
CA VAL A 50 6.36 0.76 12.41
C VAL A 50 6.26 0.01 11.08
N PHE A 51 6.91 -1.15 10.99
CA PHE A 51 6.89 -1.99 9.80
C PHE A 51 6.34 -3.36 10.16
N LEU A 52 5.14 -3.63 9.65
CA LEU A 52 4.50 -4.92 9.75
C LEU A 52 4.84 -5.76 8.51
N GLY A 53 4.91 -7.06 8.71
CA GLY A 53 5.10 -8.08 7.68
C GLY A 53 3.84 -8.91 7.47
N LEU A 54 4.03 -10.07 6.87
CA LEU A 54 2.95 -11.02 6.62
C LEU A 54 2.31 -11.51 7.93
N PRO A 55 1.00 -11.79 7.94
CA PRO A 55 0.12 -11.85 6.78
C PRO A 55 -0.32 -10.48 6.24
N LEU A 56 -0.71 -10.47 4.95
CA LEU A 56 -1.39 -9.35 4.33
C LEU A 56 -2.90 -9.53 4.48
N GLU A 57 -3.56 -8.58 5.15
CA GLU A 57 -5.01 -8.49 5.25
C GLU A 57 -5.58 -7.74 4.03
N LEU A 58 -6.48 -8.38 3.30
CA LEU A 58 -7.22 -7.78 2.20
C LEU A 58 -8.53 -7.18 2.68
N MET A 59 -8.93 -6.06 2.09
CA MET A 59 -10.30 -5.58 2.21
C MET A 59 -11.28 -6.56 1.55
N PRO A 60 -12.54 -6.66 2.01
CA PRO A 60 -13.57 -7.46 1.35
C PRO A 60 -13.72 -7.13 -0.14
N GLU A 61 -13.57 -5.86 -0.51
CA GLU A 61 -13.62 -5.36 -1.89
C GLU A 61 -12.43 -5.84 -2.73
N GLU A 62 -11.22 -5.85 -2.17
CA GLU A 62 -10.03 -6.41 -2.82
C GLU A 62 -10.21 -7.90 -3.05
N ALA A 63 -10.63 -8.64 -2.01
CA ALA A 63 -10.88 -10.07 -2.09
C ALA A 63 -11.97 -10.40 -3.12
N ARG A 64 -13.07 -9.62 -3.13
CA ARG A 64 -14.15 -9.78 -4.09
C ARG A 64 -13.70 -9.53 -5.53
N LEU A 65 -12.96 -8.45 -5.75
CA LEU A 65 -12.43 -8.12 -7.07
C LEU A 65 -11.54 -9.24 -7.64
N LEU A 66 -10.70 -9.85 -6.80
CA LEU A 66 -9.82 -10.94 -7.22
C LEU A 66 -10.57 -12.23 -7.54
N VAL A 67 -11.63 -12.53 -6.77
CA VAL A 67 -12.52 -13.67 -7.03
C VAL A 67 -13.32 -13.46 -8.31
N ASP A 68 -13.89 -12.25 -8.50
CA ASP A 68 -14.66 -11.91 -9.71
C ASP A 68 -13.79 -12.00 -10.98
N LYS A 69 -12.48 -11.70 -10.88
CA LYS A 69 -11.50 -11.87 -11.97
C LYS A 69 -11.02 -13.32 -12.18
N GLY A 70 -11.38 -14.25 -11.31
CA GLY A 70 -10.91 -15.64 -11.34
C GLY A 70 -9.43 -15.83 -10.96
N VAL A 71 -8.81 -14.82 -10.35
CA VAL A 71 -7.38 -14.84 -9.98
C VAL A 71 -7.19 -15.51 -8.62
N ALA A 72 -8.17 -15.40 -7.73
CA ALA A 72 -8.11 -15.93 -6.39
C ALA A 72 -9.38 -16.69 -6.00
N CYS A 73 -9.26 -17.58 -5.02
CA CYS A 73 -10.38 -18.25 -4.38
C CYS A 73 -10.34 -18.01 -2.87
N ILE A 74 -11.51 -17.99 -2.22
CA ILE A 74 -11.60 -17.87 -0.77
C ILE A 74 -11.60 -19.28 -0.17
N VAL A 75 -10.69 -19.55 0.75
CA VAL A 75 -10.54 -20.86 1.40
C VAL A 75 -10.90 -20.72 2.88
N ASP A 76 -11.77 -21.61 3.38
CA ASP A 76 -12.04 -21.73 4.81
C ASP A 76 -10.85 -22.37 5.52
N GLU A 77 -10.04 -21.55 6.18
CA GLU A 77 -8.79 -22.00 6.78
C GLU A 77 -9.02 -23.03 7.90
N THR A 78 -10.13 -22.91 8.63
CA THR A 78 -10.46 -23.83 9.73
C THR A 78 -10.62 -25.25 9.24
N LYS A 79 -11.27 -25.43 8.08
CA LYS A 79 -11.43 -26.72 7.42
C LYS A 79 -10.17 -27.18 6.70
N ALA A 80 -9.42 -26.24 6.12
CA ALA A 80 -8.16 -26.56 5.45
C ALA A 80 -7.10 -27.11 6.42
N HIS A 81 -7.07 -26.59 7.65
CA HIS A 81 -6.06 -26.94 8.66
C HIS A 81 -6.41 -28.16 9.52
N ASP A 82 -7.58 -28.79 9.36
CA ASP A 82 -7.87 -30.06 10.03
C ASP A 82 -6.87 -31.16 9.64
N GLY A 83 -6.28 -31.06 8.44
CA GLY A 83 -5.21 -31.95 7.97
C GLY A 83 -3.93 -31.89 8.81
N MET A 84 -3.70 -30.83 9.60
CA MET A 84 -2.54 -30.72 10.50
C MET A 84 -2.53 -31.83 11.56
N LYS A 85 -3.71 -32.32 11.98
CA LYS A 85 -3.83 -33.44 12.91
C LYS A 85 -3.37 -34.77 12.29
N SER A 86 -3.33 -34.84 10.96
CA SER A 86 -3.01 -36.07 10.20
C SER A 86 -1.56 -36.13 9.71
N LEU A 87 -0.73 -35.11 10.01
CA LEU A 87 0.69 -35.12 9.62
C LEU A 87 1.44 -36.22 10.36
N LEU A 88 2.11 -37.09 9.60
CA LEU A 88 2.99 -38.11 10.16
C LEU A 88 4.19 -37.45 10.86
N GLU A 89 4.68 -38.10 11.91
CA GLU A 89 5.87 -37.62 12.64
C GLU A 89 7.10 -37.53 11.74
N GLU A 90 7.22 -38.40 10.74
CA GLU A 90 8.35 -38.42 9.82
C GLU A 90 8.39 -37.18 8.93
N ASP A 91 7.26 -36.79 8.34
CA ASP A 91 7.13 -35.58 7.53
C ASP A 91 7.46 -34.33 8.36
N ARG A 92 7.01 -34.31 9.62
CA ARG A 92 7.34 -33.25 10.57
C ARG A 92 8.85 -33.16 10.82
N ARG A 93 9.53 -34.30 11.02
CA ARG A 93 10.99 -34.33 11.22
C ARG A 93 11.74 -33.91 9.97
N GLN A 94 11.29 -34.30 8.78
CA GLN A 94 11.88 -33.87 7.51
C GLN A 94 11.77 -32.35 7.34
N TYR A 95 10.57 -31.80 7.58
CA TYR A 95 10.32 -30.36 7.49
C TYR A 95 11.19 -29.54 8.46
N LEU A 96 11.33 -29.99 9.71
CA LEU A 96 12.19 -29.32 10.69
C LEU A 96 13.67 -29.31 10.27
N ARG A 97 14.18 -30.42 9.70
CA ARG A 97 15.54 -30.49 9.15
C ARG A 97 15.72 -29.53 7.98
N GLU A 98 14.71 -29.40 7.13
CA GLU A 98 14.75 -28.45 6.01
C GLU A 98 14.83 -27.01 6.53
N LEU A 99 13.99 -26.62 7.49
CA LEU A 99 14.03 -25.28 8.11
C LEU A 99 15.39 -24.97 8.75
N GLU A 100 15.99 -25.94 9.45
CA GLU A 100 17.32 -25.78 10.03
C GLU A 100 18.39 -25.54 8.95
N SER A 101 18.35 -26.31 7.87
CA SER A 101 19.27 -26.14 6.73
C SER A 101 19.11 -24.77 6.05
N GLN A 102 17.88 -24.29 5.92
CA GLN A 102 17.58 -22.95 5.40
C GLN A 102 18.12 -21.87 6.34
N GLY A 103 17.98 -22.05 7.65
CA GLY A 103 18.51 -21.15 8.68
C GLY A 103 20.03 -21.06 8.68
N LEU A 104 20.72 -22.19 8.47
CA LEU A 104 22.18 -22.24 8.31
C LEU A 104 22.63 -21.50 7.04
N ASN A 105 21.95 -21.73 5.92
CA ASN A 105 22.24 -21.04 4.66
C ASN A 105 22.01 -19.52 4.77
N ALA A 106 20.94 -19.10 5.45
CA ALA A 106 20.66 -17.69 5.69
C ALA A 106 21.72 -17.04 6.59
N SER A 107 22.12 -17.73 7.67
CA SER A 107 23.19 -17.30 8.57
C SER A 107 24.53 -17.14 7.84
N ARG A 108 24.89 -18.08 6.96
CA ARG A 108 26.08 -17.99 6.10
C ARG A 108 26.04 -16.77 5.19
N LYS A 109 24.95 -16.57 4.44
CA LYS A 109 24.78 -15.40 3.55
C LYS A 109 24.87 -14.06 4.30
N LEU A 110 24.33 -13.98 5.52
CA LEU A 110 24.45 -12.77 6.34
C LEU A 110 25.88 -12.53 6.81
N SER A 111 26.57 -13.58 7.26
CA SER A 111 27.97 -13.50 7.68
C SER A 111 28.88 -13.07 6.53
N ASP A 112 28.68 -13.63 5.34
CA ASP A 112 29.40 -13.26 4.12
C ASP A 112 29.16 -11.78 3.76
N ARG A 113 27.89 -11.33 3.79
CA ARG A 113 27.53 -9.93 3.52
C ARG A 113 28.13 -8.97 4.55
N LYS A 114 28.14 -9.34 5.84
CA LYS A 114 28.79 -8.55 6.90
C LYS A 114 30.32 -8.51 6.71
N GLY A 115 30.93 -9.62 6.30
CA GLY A 115 32.35 -9.69 5.96
C GLY A 115 32.71 -8.73 4.82
N GLN A 116 31.97 -8.80 3.70
CA GLN A 116 32.15 -7.92 2.55
C GLN A 116 31.96 -6.44 2.92
N GLN A 117 30.97 -6.10 3.73
CA GLN A 117 30.76 -4.73 4.21
C GLN A 117 31.93 -4.25 5.07
N ARG A 118 32.44 -5.07 5.99
CA ARG A 118 33.61 -4.74 6.82
C ARG A 118 34.84 -4.52 5.97
N GLU A 119 35.09 -5.37 4.98
CA GLU A 119 36.22 -5.23 4.06
C GLU A 119 36.11 -3.95 3.22
N GLN A 120 34.91 -3.61 2.72
CA GLN A 120 34.68 -2.35 2.00
C GLN A 120 34.89 -1.12 2.88
N VAL A 121 34.49 -1.18 4.16
CA VAL A 121 34.74 -0.08 5.11
C VAL A 121 36.23 0.07 5.40
N LEU A 122 36.95 -1.04 5.62
CA LEU A 122 38.40 -1.02 5.85
C LEU A 122 39.16 -0.46 4.63
N LYS A 123 38.84 -0.91 3.41
CA LYS A 123 39.45 -0.36 2.18
C LYS A 123 39.24 1.15 2.05
N LYS A 124 38.03 1.64 2.35
CA LYS A 124 37.73 3.09 2.35
C LYS A 124 38.50 3.85 3.43
N LEU A 125 38.77 3.25 4.58
CA LEU A 125 39.58 3.87 5.64
C LEU A 125 41.06 3.91 5.24
N ASP A 126 41.58 2.84 4.65
CA ASP A 126 42.97 2.76 4.16
C ASP A 126 43.22 3.75 3.01
N GLU A 127 42.29 3.88 2.06
CA GLU A 127 42.34 4.88 1.00
C GLU A 127 42.32 6.31 1.56
N LYS A 128 41.46 6.57 2.56
CA LYS A 128 41.43 7.87 3.26
C LYS A 128 42.72 8.15 4.04
N ALA A 129 43.32 7.14 4.67
CA ALA A 129 44.59 7.28 5.38
C ALA A 129 45.75 7.55 4.42
N LYS A 130 45.81 6.84 3.28
CA LYS A 130 46.77 7.09 2.21
C LYS A 130 46.62 8.49 1.62
N ALA A 131 45.38 8.93 1.34
CA ALA A 131 45.12 10.28 0.84
C ALA A 131 45.50 11.38 1.86
N LYS A 132 45.30 11.13 3.17
CA LYS A 132 45.77 12.04 4.24
C LYS A 132 47.29 12.05 4.37
N ALA A 133 47.96 10.91 4.24
CA ALA A 133 49.42 10.83 4.28
C ALA A 133 50.08 11.53 3.08
N ILE A 134 49.52 11.37 1.88
CA ILE A 134 49.97 12.11 0.68
C ILE A 134 49.79 13.61 0.87
N LYS A 135 48.63 14.06 1.37
CA LYS A 135 48.40 15.48 1.71
C LYS A 135 49.30 16.02 2.83
N ALA A 136 49.76 15.17 3.75
CA ALA A 136 50.70 15.56 4.80
C ALA A 136 52.14 15.68 4.26
N LEU A 137 52.52 14.82 3.30
CA LEU A 137 53.81 14.87 2.61
C LEU A 137 53.93 16.08 1.66
N GLU A 138 52.82 16.60 1.14
CA GLU A 138 52.79 17.82 0.31
C GLU A 138 52.84 19.13 1.12
N ASN A 139 52.74 19.07 2.45
CA ASN A 139 52.65 20.25 3.33
C ASN A 139 53.89 20.51 4.22
N GLU A 140 55.05 19.93 3.91
CA GLU A 140 56.31 20.35 4.54
C GLU A 140 56.87 21.61 3.87
N GLY A 141 56.26 22.74 4.24
CA GLY A 141 56.68 24.09 3.85
C GLY A 141 55.92 25.13 4.67
N GLU A 142 56.60 25.61 5.72
CA GLU A 142 56.36 26.87 6.46
C GLU A 142 55.46 26.85 7.73
N THR A 143 55.99 27.49 8.77
CA THR A 143 55.62 27.44 10.19
C THR A 143 54.66 28.55 10.64
N ASP A 144 53.78 28.18 11.57
CA ASP A 144 53.50 28.82 12.88
C ASP A 144 52.09 29.41 13.18
N THR A 145 51.68 29.11 14.41
CA THR A 145 50.57 29.58 15.27
C THR A 145 49.21 28.83 15.30
N PRO A 146 48.61 28.66 16.51
CA PRO A 146 47.74 27.53 16.84
C PRO A 146 46.26 27.89 17.01
N PRO A 147 45.35 26.90 17.02
CA PRO A 147 44.27 26.96 18.00
C PRO A 147 44.02 25.65 18.78
N THR A 148 43.69 25.90 20.05
CA THR A 148 43.29 25.06 21.18
C THR A 148 42.18 24.03 20.88
N PRO A 149 42.16 22.87 21.57
CA PRO A 149 41.27 21.75 21.26
C PRO A 149 39.96 21.82 22.06
N SER A 150 38.85 21.38 21.45
CA SER A 150 37.81 20.57 22.13
C SER A 150 36.73 20.07 21.16
N PRO A 151 36.05 18.98 21.52
CA PRO A 151 35.56 17.97 20.57
C PRO A 151 34.04 17.99 20.42
N SER A 152 33.54 17.65 19.24
CA SER A 152 32.17 17.17 19.06
C SER A 152 32.18 15.81 18.39
N VAL A 153 32.53 14.84 19.23
CA VAL A 153 31.97 13.49 19.16
C VAL A 153 30.46 13.65 19.28
N LEU A 154 29.74 13.37 18.20
CA LEU A 154 28.34 12.98 18.29
C LEU A 154 28.25 11.57 17.71
N ASP A 155 28.51 10.63 18.61
CA ASP A 155 27.79 9.37 18.70
C ASP A 155 26.29 9.62 18.48
N GLU A 156 25.74 9.01 17.43
CA GLU A 156 24.34 8.61 17.42
C GLU A 156 24.33 7.09 17.43
N GLU A 157 24.31 6.58 18.66
CA GLU A 157 24.01 5.21 19.01
C GLU A 157 22.70 4.79 18.33
N ARG A 158 22.78 3.80 17.42
CA ARG A 158 21.66 2.90 17.20
C ARG A 158 22.03 1.51 17.70
N SER A 159 22.04 1.41 19.03
CA SER A 159 21.56 0.27 19.81
C SER A 159 21.63 -1.09 19.10
N SER A 160 22.86 -1.57 18.86
CA SER A 160 23.10 -3.01 18.93
C SER A 160 23.34 -3.33 20.40
N SER A 161 22.35 -3.94 21.05
CA SER A 161 22.53 -4.57 22.35
C SER A 161 23.71 -5.55 22.28
N ARG A 162 24.90 -5.09 22.69
CA ARG A 162 26.08 -5.92 22.92
C ARG A 162 25.83 -6.72 24.19
N SER A 163 25.15 -7.87 24.05
CA SER A 163 25.32 -8.94 25.00
C SER A 163 26.63 -9.64 24.65
N SER A 164 27.68 -9.33 25.39
CA SER A 164 28.96 -10.03 25.31
C SER A 164 28.83 -11.43 25.91
N ASN A 165 28.34 -12.39 25.14
CA ASN A 165 28.63 -13.79 25.41
C ASN A 165 29.74 -14.25 24.47
N ARG A 166 30.95 -14.34 25.03
CA ARG A 166 32.03 -15.18 24.50
C ARG A 166 31.58 -16.63 24.69
N THR A 167 30.88 -17.17 23.72
CA THR A 167 30.67 -18.61 23.59
C THR A 167 31.27 -19.06 22.26
N SER A 168 32.07 -20.13 22.32
CA SER A 168 32.62 -20.94 21.24
C SER A 168 31.96 -20.77 19.87
N GLY A 169 32.77 -20.71 18.80
CA GLY A 169 32.41 -20.46 17.40
C GLY A 169 31.48 -21.48 16.72
N HIS A 170 30.35 -21.80 17.34
CA HIS A 170 29.20 -22.38 16.66
C HIS A 170 28.44 -21.23 16.01
N THR A 171 28.47 -21.16 14.68
CA THR A 171 27.49 -20.39 13.90
C THR A 171 26.11 -20.92 14.24
N MET A 172 25.40 -20.25 15.16
CA MET A 172 24.01 -20.56 15.46
C MET A 172 23.19 -20.38 14.17
N ALA A 173 22.36 -21.38 13.85
CA ALA A 173 21.43 -21.30 12.74
C ALA A 173 20.43 -20.16 13.00
N MET A 174 20.09 -19.39 11.96
CA MET A 174 19.05 -18.39 12.08
C MET A 174 17.69 -19.10 12.17
N GLY A 175 16.84 -18.72 13.12
CA GLY A 175 15.47 -19.23 13.18
C GLY A 175 14.67 -18.77 11.97
N VAL A 176 14.30 -19.70 11.09
CA VAL A 176 13.41 -19.46 9.96
C VAL A 176 11.97 -19.60 10.45
N THR A 177 11.16 -18.56 10.24
CA THR A 177 9.72 -18.57 10.52
C THR A 177 8.98 -18.60 9.19
N PRO A 178 8.55 -19.78 8.71
CA PRO A 178 7.82 -19.89 7.46
C PRO A 178 6.50 -19.11 7.58
N THR A 179 6.14 -18.39 6.52
CA THR A 179 4.89 -17.61 6.52
C THR A 179 3.69 -18.41 6.04
N THR A 180 3.90 -19.56 5.40
CA THR A 180 2.88 -20.46 4.84
C THR A 180 2.94 -21.83 5.51
N SER A 181 1.78 -22.48 5.65
CA SER A 181 1.65 -23.87 6.12
C SER A 181 1.82 -24.91 4.99
N TYR A 182 1.98 -24.46 3.75
CA TYR A 182 2.11 -25.29 2.56
C TYR A 182 3.49 -25.05 1.95
N PRO A 183 4.46 -25.99 2.04
CA PRO A 183 4.46 -27.26 2.79
C PRO A 183 4.60 -27.10 4.32
N PRO A 184 4.31 -28.14 5.15
CA PRO A 184 4.12 -29.55 4.79
C PRO A 184 2.67 -29.95 4.47
N LEU A 185 1.68 -29.06 4.65
CA LEU A 185 0.30 -29.39 4.29
C LEU A 185 0.13 -29.43 2.76
N ALA A 186 -0.85 -30.22 2.31
CA ALA A 186 -1.29 -30.23 0.92
C ALA A 186 -2.07 -28.95 0.61
N GLN A 187 -1.91 -28.41 -0.61
CA GLN A 187 -2.65 -27.21 -1.01
C GLN A 187 -4.17 -27.41 -0.88
N PRO A 188 -4.92 -26.34 -0.54
CA PRO A 188 -6.36 -26.43 -0.36
C PRO A 188 -7.05 -26.86 -1.66
N THR A 189 -8.06 -27.71 -1.53
CA THR A 189 -8.82 -28.28 -2.64
C THR A 189 -10.16 -27.55 -2.81
N SER A 190 -10.79 -27.69 -3.98
CA SER A 190 -12.02 -26.96 -4.33
C SER A 190 -13.18 -27.15 -3.35
N SER A 191 -13.22 -28.26 -2.59
CA SER A 191 -14.24 -28.50 -1.56
C SER A 191 -14.16 -27.55 -0.36
N GLN A 192 -13.06 -26.83 -0.19
CA GLN A 192 -12.85 -25.86 0.90
C GLN A 192 -13.15 -24.42 0.46
N HIS A 193 -13.62 -24.22 -0.78
CA HIS A 193 -13.90 -22.90 -1.31
C HIS A 193 -15.18 -22.32 -0.70
N LEU A 194 -15.09 -21.06 -0.29
CA LEU A 194 -16.22 -20.26 0.15
C LEU A 194 -16.78 -19.42 -1.00
N PRO A 195 -18.05 -18.99 -0.92
CA PRO A 195 -18.62 -18.07 -1.89
C PRO A 195 -17.86 -16.73 -1.91
N PRO A 196 -18.05 -15.92 -2.97
CA PRO A 196 -17.45 -14.60 -3.05
C PRO A 196 -17.81 -13.72 -1.84
N PRO A 197 -16.88 -12.88 -1.37
CA PRO A 197 -17.11 -11.97 -0.25
C PRO A 197 -18.36 -11.08 -0.44
N ASN A 198 -19.07 -10.85 0.66
CA ASN A 198 -20.02 -9.74 0.74
C ASN A 198 -19.22 -8.42 0.80
N VAL A 199 -19.68 -7.42 0.07
CA VAL A 199 -18.99 -6.14 -0.10
C VAL A 199 -19.94 -4.98 0.20
N PRO A 200 -19.43 -3.86 0.73
CA PRO A 200 -20.24 -2.69 1.03
C PRO A 200 -20.79 -2.03 -0.24
N LEU A 201 -21.77 -1.14 -0.07
CA LEU A 201 -22.38 -0.34 -1.13
C LEU A 201 -21.37 0.53 -1.89
N SER A 202 -20.20 0.80 -1.31
CA SER A 202 -19.09 1.52 -1.90
C SER A 202 -18.26 0.68 -2.89
N TYR A 203 -18.49 -0.63 -2.97
CA TYR A 203 -17.77 -1.53 -3.89
C TYR A 203 -17.79 -1.12 -5.37
N PRO A 204 -18.89 -0.61 -5.94
CA PRO A 204 -18.90 -0.22 -7.35
C PRO A 204 -17.89 0.91 -7.64
N LEU A 205 -17.73 1.87 -6.72
CA LEU A 205 -16.67 2.89 -6.80
C LEU A 205 -15.28 2.27 -6.74
N PHE A 206 -15.07 1.33 -5.81
CA PHE A 206 -13.81 0.61 -5.68
C PHE A 206 -13.44 -0.13 -6.99
N ALA A 207 -14.39 -0.90 -7.53
CA ALA A 207 -14.21 -1.67 -8.75
C ALA A 207 -13.93 -0.75 -9.95
N HIS A 208 -14.64 0.38 -10.06
CA HIS A 208 -14.44 1.36 -11.12
C HIS A 208 -13.03 1.98 -11.08
N LEU A 209 -12.59 2.49 -9.92
CA LEU A 209 -11.26 3.07 -9.78
C LEU A 209 -10.15 2.05 -10.00
N SER A 210 -10.33 0.82 -9.48
CA SER A 210 -9.39 -0.27 -9.71
C SER A 210 -9.29 -0.64 -11.20
N SER A 211 -10.42 -0.64 -11.94
CA SER A 211 -10.41 -0.89 -13.39
C SER A 211 -9.65 0.18 -14.19
N ARG A 212 -9.51 1.39 -13.66
CA ARG A 212 -8.72 2.49 -14.23
C ARG A 212 -7.25 2.49 -13.79
N GLY A 213 -6.81 1.47 -13.05
CA GLY A 213 -5.43 1.32 -12.62
C GLY A 213 -5.06 2.08 -11.34
N TYR A 214 -6.04 2.62 -10.61
CA TYR A 214 -5.77 3.21 -9.30
C TYR A 214 -5.47 2.13 -8.26
N PHE A 215 -4.53 2.45 -7.37
CA PHE A 215 -4.31 1.69 -6.15
C PHE A 215 -5.20 2.29 -5.05
N LEU A 216 -5.93 1.44 -4.34
CA LEU A 216 -6.87 1.85 -3.32
C LEU A 216 -6.43 1.32 -1.96
N SER A 217 -6.56 2.14 -0.92
CA SER A 217 -6.32 1.74 0.47
C SER A 217 -7.46 2.19 1.40
N PRO A 218 -7.60 1.59 2.59
CA PRO A 218 -8.62 1.99 3.55
C PRO A 218 -8.52 3.48 3.93
N GLY A 219 -9.65 4.18 3.86
CA GLY A 219 -9.72 5.63 4.09
C GLY A 219 -9.93 6.09 5.52
N LEU A 220 -9.99 5.16 6.49
CA LEU A 220 -10.33 5.45 7.89
C LEU A 220 -9.47 6.57 8.50
N ARG A 221 -8.15 6.58 8.21
CA ARG A 221 -7.22 7.62 8.71
C ARG A 221 -7.51 9.03 8.18
N PHE A 222 -8.23 9.14 7.07
CA PHE A 222 -8.55 10.39 6.40
C PHE A 222 -10.04 10.72 6.42
N GLY A 223 -10.87 9.93 7.13
CA GLY A 223 -12.31 10.15 7.24
C GLY A 223 -13.07 9.91 5.93
N CYS A 224 -12.66 8.93 5.13
CA CYS A 224 -13.32 8.52 3.88
C CYS A 224 -13.33 6.99 3.76
N GLN A 225 -14.02 6.44 2.76
CA GLN A 225 -14.07 5.01 2.51
C GLN A 225 -12.74 4.51 1.94
N TYR A 226 -12.24 5.19 0.89
CA TYR A 226 -10.99 4.81 0.22
C TYR A 226 -10.07 6.00 -0.02
N VAL A 227 -8.78 5.74 -0.06
CA VAL A 227 -7.79 6.67 -0.58
C VAL A 227 -7.28 6.15 -1.91
N ALA A 228 -7.37 6.96 -2.95
CA ALA A 228 -6.94 6.58 -4.30
C ALA A 228 -5.60 7.18 -4.67
N TYR A 229 -4.72 6.31 -5.15
CA TYR A 229 -3.37 6.62 -5.61
C TYR A 229 -3.29 6.34 -7.11
N PRO A 230 -2.69 7.24 -7.91
CA PRO A 230 -2.52 7.04 -9.35
C PRO A 230 -1.51 5.92 -9.69
N GLY A 231 -0.82 5.40 -8.68
CA GLY A 231 0.18 4.34 -8.80
C GLY A 231 0.50 3.76 -7.43
N ASP A 232 1.53 2.92 -7.36
CA ASP A 232 1.91 2.21 -6.13
C ASP A 232 2.11 3.17 -4.94
N PRO A 233 1.43 2.99 -3.79
CA PRO A 233 1.56 3.85 -2.61
C PRO A 233 2.97 4.00 -2.04
N LEU A 234 3.92 3.12 -2.38
CA LEU A 234 5.33 3.26 -2.01
C LEU A 234 6.07 4.32 -2.83
N ARG A 235 5.52 4.72 -3.98
CA ARG A 235 6.14 5.66 -4.92
C ARG A 235 5.30 6.91 -5.15
N PHE A 236 3.98 6.80 -4.99
CA PHE A 236 3.03 7.87 -5.29
C PHE A 236 2.32 8.34 -4.03
N HIS A 237 2.02 9.63 -4.00
CA HIS A 237 1.07 10.18 -3.03
C HIS A 237 -0.36 9.98 -3.51
N ALA A 238 -1.28 9.87 -2.57
CA ALA A 238 -2.70 9.79 -2.88
C ALA A 238 -3.20 11.09 -3.53
N HIS A 239 -4.07 10.95 -4.52
CA HIS A 239 -4.72 12.08 -5.17
C HIS A 239 -6.09 12.37 -4.57
N PHE A 240 -6.87 11.32 -4.24
CA PHE A 240 -8.27 11.47 -3.86
C PHE A 240 -8.61 10.79 -2.54
N LEU A 241 -9.45 11.45 -1.75
CA LEU A 241 -10.24 10.89 -0.66
C LEU A 241 -11.62 10.53 -1.24
N CYS A 242 -11.95 9.26 -1.29
CA CYS A 242 -13.10 8.76 -2.04
C CYS A 242 -14.26 8.40 -1.10
N VAL A 243 -15.43 8.92 -1.43
CA VAL A 243 -16.70 8.66 -0.75
C VAL A 243 -17.74 8.24 -1.79
N SER A 244 -18.48 7.17 -1.48
CA SER A 244 -19.61 6.75 -2.28
C SER A 244 -20.91 7.29 -1.71
N ALA A 245 -21.84 7.70 -2.57
CA ALA A 245 -23.24 7.94 -2.24
C ALA A 245 -24.13 7.13 -3.19
N GLU A 246 -25.37 6.84 -2.80
CA GLU A 246 -26.35 6.28 -3.73
C GLU A 246 -26.85 7.36 -4.69
N TRP A 247 -27.28 6.94 -5.88
CA TRP A 247 -27.67 7.86 -6.96
C TRP A 247 -28.79 8.84 -6.58
N ASP A 248 -29.76 8.37 -5.79
CA ASP A 248 -30.90 9.17 -5.32
C ASP A 248 -30.76 9.54 -3.83
N GLU A 249 -29.58 9.37 -3.23
CA GLU A 249 -29.31 9.75 -1.84
C GLU A 249 -29.26 11.27 -1.70
N GLU A 250 -30.01 11.81 -0.74
CA GLU A 250 -29.90 13.22 -0.39
C GLU A 250 -28.60 13.45 0.41
N ILE A 251 -27.68 14.20 -0.19
CA ILE A 251 -26.38 14.49 0.43
C ILE A 251 -26.47 15.79 1.21
N ASP A 252 -26.26 15.72 2.52
CA ASP A 252 -26.18 16.90 3.37
C ASP A 252 -25.01 17.81 2.94
N LEU A 253 -25.28 19.12 2.84
CA LEU A 253 -24.27 20.12 2.50
C LEU A 253 -23.09 20.08 3.48
N MET A 254 -23.35 19.77 4.75
CA MET A 254 -22.28 19.62 5.74
C MET A 254 -21.33 18.48 5.41
N THR A 255 -21.78 17.40 4.79
CA THR A 255 -20.92 16.30 4.31
C THR A 255 -19.94 16.79 3.26
N ILE A 256 -20.38 17.65 2.33
CA ILE A 256 -19.52 18.24 1.30
C ILE A 256 -18.49 19.19 1.93
N VAL A 257 -18.92 20.05 2.86
CA VAL A 257 -18.03 20.98 3.57
C VAL A 257 -16.99 20.21 4.39
N ASN A 258 -17.41 19.15 5.09
CA ASN A 258 -16.53 18.28 5.87
C ASN A 258 -15.52 17.56 4.98
N GLY A 259 -15.96 17.02 3.84
CA GLY A 259 -15.10 16.40 2.84
C GLY A 259 -14.03 17.36 2.30
N GLY A 260 -14.43 18.59 1.97
CA GLY A 260 -13.50 19.65 1.56
C GLY A 260 -12.48 20.01 2.64
N ARG A 261 -12.91 20.10 3.91
CA ARG A 261 -12.02 20.33 5.05
C ARG A 261 -11.00 19.20 5.21
N LEU A 262 -11.44 17.95 5.12
CA LEU A 262 -10.55 16.78 5.25
C LEU A 262 -9.53 16.73 4.11
N GLY A 263 -9.97 16.96 2.86
CA GLY A 263 -9.09 16.97 1.69
C GLY A 263 -8.06 18.09 1.71
N THR A 264 -8.47 19.32 2.03
CA THR A 264 -7.57 20.49 2.07
C THR A 264 -6.47 20.35 3.11
N GLY A 265 -6.77 19.78 4.28
CA GLY A 265 -5.79 19.53 5.34
C GLY A 265 -4.62 18.63 4.90
N VAL A 266 -4.84 17.74 3.93
CA VAL A 266 -3.82 16.81 3.42
C VAL A 266 -3.47 17.03 1.94
N LYS A 267 -3.93 18.15 1.34
CA LYS A 267 -3.75 18.51 -0.07
C LYS A 267 -4.20 17.42 -1.05
N LYS A 268 -5.35 16.79 -0.79
CA LYS A 268 -5.97 15.77 -1.66
C LYS A 268 -7.33 16.26 -2.15
N GLY A 269 -7.72 15.82 -3.34
CA GLY A 269 -9.08 16.02 -3.84
C GLY A 269 -10.08 15.21 -3.02
N PHE A 270 -11.28 15.76 -2.80
CA PHE A 270 -12.39 15.00 -2.25
C PHE A 270 -13.25 14.51 -3.41
N LEU A 271 -13.29 13.19 -3.61
CA LEU A 271 -14.03 12.53 -4.67
C LEU A 271 -15.31 11.95 -4.08
N LEU A 272 -16.44 12.46 -4.54
CA LEU A 272 -17.75 11.90 -4.28
C LEU A 272 -18.23 11.22 -5.56
N ALA A 273 -18.66 9.97 -5.46
CA ALA A 273 -19.12 9.20 -6.61
C ALA A 273 -20.36 8.38 -6.28
N ASP A 274 -21.20 8.19 -7.27
CA ASP A 274 -22.39 7.36 -7.21
C ASP A 274 -22.39 6.32 -8.34
N GLN A 275 -23.24 5.32 -8.21
CA GLN A 275 -23.53 4.40 -9.30
C GLN A 275 -24.98 4.56 -9.72
N LYS A 276 -25.20 4.96 -10.98
CA LYS A 276 -26.52 4.95 -11.59
C LYS A 276 -27.03 3.52 -11.67
N SER A 277 -28.07 3.20 -10.90
CA SER A 277 -28.71 1.88 -11.01
C SER A 277 -29.29 1.73 -12.43
N PRO A 278 -29.05 0.61 -13.14
CA PRO A 278 -29.63 0.39 -14.45
C PRO A 278 -31.15 0.25 -14.28
N ARG A 279 -31.90 1.33 -14.54
CA ARG A 279 -33.35 1.25 -14.70
C ARG A 279 -33.63 0.24 -15.82
N LEU A 280 -34.60 -0.66 -15.59
CA LEU A 280 -35.06 -1.67 -16.55
C LEU A 280 -34.94 -1.17 -18.00
N ASN A 281 -34.17 -1.88 -18.82
CA ASN A 281 -34.05 -1.72 -20.27
C ASN A 281 -33.27 -0.51 -20.83
N LEU A 282 -32.07 -0.19 -20.34
CA LEU A 282 -31.05 0.49 -21.16
C LEU A 282 -29.63 0.06 -20.72
N LYS A 283 -28.93 -0.68 -21.59
CA LYS A 283 -27.51 -1.00 -21.44
C LYS A 283 -26.68 0.28 -21.60
N LEU A 284 -26.35 0.96 -20.51
CA LEU A 284 -25.13 1.76 -20.37
C LEU A 284 -24.90 2.13 -18.90
N ASN A 285 -23.84 1.60 -18.30
CA ASN A 285 -23.37 2.01 -16.98
C ASN A 285 -22.67 3.37 -17.13
N GLU A 286 -23.43 4.46 -17.07
CA GLU A 286 -22.88 5.81 -17.05
C GLU A 286 -22.36 6.12 -15.63
N TRP A 287 -21.08 6.45 -15.53
CA TRP A 287 -20.44 6.92 -14.31
C TRP A 287 -20.10 8.40 -14.45
N LYS A 288 -20.46 9.23 -13.46
CA LYS A 288 -19.93 10.59 -13.35
C LYS A 288 -18.78 10.59 -12.34
N VAL A 289 -17.55 10.52 -12.86
CA VAL A 289 -16.36 10.85 -12.08
C VAL A 289 -16.10 12.34 -12.28
N CYS A 290 -16.24 13.14 -11.23
CA CYS A 290 -15.74 14.52 -11.24
C CYS A 290 -14.20 14.49 -11.09
N GLU A 291 -13.49 14.29 -12.19
CA GLU A 291 -12.04 14.46 -12.25
C GLU A 291 -11.71 15.95 -12.48
N HIS A 292 -10.83 16.51 -11.65
CA HIS A 292 -10.06 17.70 -12.01
C HIS A 292 -8.59 17.39 -11.78
N SER A 293 -7.90 17.04 -12.86
CA SER A 293 -6.44 17.09 -12.93
C SER A 293 -6.04 18.53 -13.24
N VAL A 294 -5.36 19.20 -12.31
CA VAL A 294 -4.59 20.40 -12.64
C VAL A 294 -3.36 19.92 -13.39
N LEU A 295 -3.48 19.65 -14.70
CA LEU A 295 -2.40 19.58 -15.69
C LEU A 295 -3.05 19.29 -17.05
N SER A 296 -2.85 20.19 -18.01
CA SER A 296 -3.39 20.25 -19.39
C SER A 296 -4.85 20.73 -19.51
N GLY A 297 -4.99 21.95 -20.05
CA GLY A 297 -6.27 22.61 -20.29
C GLY A 297 -7.00 22.07 -21.51
N GLN A 298 -7.81 21.03 -21.31
CA GLN A 298 -8.90 20.67 -22.22
C GLN A 298 -10.20 20.60 -21.41
N ALA A 299 -11.19 21.37 -21.85
CA ALA A 299 -12.52 21.39 -21.25
C ALA A 299 -13.25 20.09 -21.57
N CYS A 300 -13.59 19.33 -20.53
CA CYS A 300 -14.48 18.18 -20.64
C CYS A 300 -15.91 18.61 -20.31
N GLU A 301 -16.85 18.32 -21.20
CA GLU A 301 -18.29 18.50 -20.97
C GLU A 301 -18.75 17.51 -19.88
N GLY A 302 -18.91 18.02 -18.66
CA GLY A 302 -19.42 17.28 -17.53
C GLY A 302 -19.38 18.15 -16.29
N ALA A 303 -20.52 18.34 -15.63
CA ALA A 303 -20.65 19.21 -14.47
C ALA A 303 -19.61 18.84 -13.38
N CYS A 304 -18.54 19.62 -13.29
CA CYS A 304 -17.53 19.56 -12.24
C CYS A 304 -17.96 20.47 -11.09
N PHE A 305 -18.16 19.92 -9.90
CA PHE A 305 -18.14 20.72 -8.68
C PHE A 305 -16.72 20.73 -8.12
N CYS A 306 -15.93 21.72 -8.55
CA CYS A 306 -14.66 22.06 -7.91
C CYS A 306 -14.89 23.30 -7.03
N PHE A 307 -15.01 23.11 -5.71
CA PHE A 307 -15.05 24.24 -4.78
C PHE A 307 -13.65 24.83 -4.60
N ARG A 308 -13.32 25.85 -5.40
CA ARG A 308 -12.20 26.75 -5.13
C ARG A 308 -12.68 27.82 -4.15
N CYS A 309 -12.31 27.70 -2.87
CA CYS A 309 -12.60 28.72 -1.87
C CYS A 309 -11.74 29.96 -2.13
N HIS A 310 -12.26 30.94 -2.87
CA HIS A 310 -11.78 32.31 -2.81
C HIS A 310 -12.58 33.05 -1.74
N LYS A 311 -11.88 33.69 -0.79
CA LYS A 311 -12.46 34.57 0.22
C LYS A 311 -13.19 35.73 -0.47
N THR A 312 -14.48 35.59 -0.71
CA THR A 312 -15.40 36.72 -0.87
C THR A 312 -16.76 36.38 -0.27
N SER A 313 -17.26 37.33 0.50
CA SER A 313 -18.46 37.30 1.31
C SER A 313 -19.75 37.24 0.48
N ARG A 314 -20.63 36.27 0.80
CA ARG A 314 -22.12 36.26 0.84
C ARG A 314 -22.66 34.91 0.36
N LEU A 315 -23.40 34.23 1.24
CA LEU A 315 -24.14 32.98 0.98
C LEU A 315 -25.51 33.28 0.36
N PRO A 316 -25.99 32.41 -0.53
CA PRO A 316 -27.30 31.81 -0.30
C PRO A 316 -27.25 30.27 -0.36
N ALA A 317 -28.19 29.64 0.33
CA ALA A 317 -28.36 28.19 0.39
C ALA A 317 -28.48 27.57 -1.01
N VAL A 318 -27.62 26.58 -1.30
CA VAL A 318 -27.67 25.81 -2.56
C VAL A 318 -28.48 24.55 -2.31
N VAL A 319 -29.72 24.53 -2.79
CA VAL A 319 -30.47 23.29 -2.99
C VAL A 319 -29.92 22.66 -4.27
N ALA A 320 -29.18 21.56 -4.16
CA ALA A 320 -28.70 20.82 -5.32
C ALA A 320 -29.84 20.01 -5.96
N ARG A 321 -30.80 20.69 -6.62
CA ARG A 321 -31.73 20.05 -7.56
C ARG A 321 -31.23 20.26 -8.98
N ARG A 322 -31.20 19.16 -9.74
CA ARG A 322 -30.73 19.08 -11.13
C ARG A 322 -31.58 19.98 -12.04
N LEU A 323 -31.00 21.06 -12.57
CA LEU A 323 -31.56 21.77 -13.73
C LEU A 323 -31.33 20.90 -14.97
N SER A 324 -32.42 20.35 -15.50
CA SER A 324 -32.45 19.72 -16.82
C SER A 324 -32.56 20.83 -17.86
N LEU A 325 -31.53 21.02 -18.70
CA LEU A 325 -31.65 21.87 -19.88
C LEU A 325 -32.62 21.18 -20.86
N ALA A 326 -33.89 21.59 -20.83
CA ALA A 326 -34.76 21.45 -21.99
C ALA A 326 -34.45 22.61 -22.94
N ALA A 327 -34.32 22.27 -24.22
CA ALA A 327 -33.98 23.18 -25.31
C ALA A 327 -34.88 24.43 -25.33
N VAL A 328 -34.26 25.61 -25.46
CA VAL A 328 -34.91 26.81 -25.99
C VAL A 328 -34.06 27.27 -27.17
N LYS A 329 -34.62 27.12 -28.37
CA LYS A 329 -34.20 27.79 -29.60
C LYS A 329 -34.60 29.27 -29.54
N ASP A 330 -33.92 30.06 -30.37
CA ASP A 330 -34.22 31.42 -30.81
C ASP A 330 -33.90 32.54 -29.80
N THR A 331 -33.33 33.69 -30.15
CA THR A 331 -32.84 34.28 -31.42
C THR A 331 -32.05 35.55 -31.04
N SER A 332 -31.16 35.98 -31.95
CA SER A 332 -30.70 37.37 -32.19
C SER A 332 -29.91 38.14 -31.11
N GLY A 333 -28.79 38.70 -31.55
CA GLY A 333 -28.57 40.14 -31.37
C GLY A 333 -27.39 40.56 -30.51
N ASP A 334 -26.30 40.85 -31.20
CA ASP A 334 -25.35 41.94 -30.95
C ASP A 334 -24.21 41.81 -29.92
N ALA A 335 -23.05 42.12 -30.49
CA ALA A 335 -21.74 42.24 -29.89
C ALA A 335 -21.64 43.46 -28.95
N LEU A 336 -20.67 43.39 -28.03
CA LEU A 336 -19.53 44.31 -27.95
C LEU A 336 -18.53 43.82 -26.88
N PRO A 337 -17.20 43.96 -27.11
CA PRO A 337 -16.17 43.55 -26.17
C PRO A 337 -15.73 44.72 -25.27
N CYS A 338 -15.24 44.44 -24.06
CA CYS A 338 -14.34 45.36 -23.35
C CYS A 338 -13.50 44.63 -22.28
N SER A 339 -12.19 44.84 -22.40
CA SER A 339 -11.07 44.67 -21.46
C SER A 339 -11.40 45.30 -20.08
N ILE A 340 -10.85 44.90 -18.92
CA ILE A 340 -9.49 44.47 -18.49
C ILE A 340 -9.66 43.39 -17.41
#